data_AF-A0A257QJR8-F1
#
_entry.id   AF-A0A257QJR8-F1
#
_cell.length_a   1.000
_cell.length_b   1.000
_cell.length_c   1.000
_cell.angle_alpha   90.00
_cell.angle_beta   90.00
_cell.angle_gamma   90.00
#
_symmetry.space_group_name_H-M   'P 1'
#
loop_
_entity.id
_entity.type
_entity.pdbx_description
1 polymer ?
#
loop_
_entity_poly.entity_id
_entity_poly.type
_entity_poly.pdbx_seq_one_letter_code
_entity_poly.pdbx_strand_id
1 'polypeptide(L)'
;MLSQTEIQTALKEVKYPGFSRDILSFGLIKSIEVAGNDVSISIAVTTADPAIPEKLKSDVEAAVSKVPGLGKLEVHMHATAPKGMPGQVAAKSTGGAAGVNGTVRHIIAIASGKGGVGKSTFAVNFACALAKKAEELGLKQAVGLLDCDIYGPSVPLMLGINERPNIDGHDLIPLEHFGLKVMSMGFLVDDDTPVV
;
A
#
# COMPACT_ATOMS: atom_id res chain seq x y z
N MET A 1 6.71 -35.60 14.39
CA MET A 1 6.45 -35.06 13.04
C MET A 1 6.53 -33.57 13.18
N LEU A 2 7.33 -32.90 12.34
CA LEU A 2 7.50 -31.46 12.39
C LEU A 2 6.14 -30.80 12.11
N SER A 3 5.72 -29.85 12.96
CA SER A 3 4.46 -29.15 12.75
C SER A 3 4.69 -27.79 12.09
N GLN A 4 3.75 -27.37 11.24
CA GLN A 4 3.78 -26.04 10.62
C GLN A 4 3.82 -24.91 11.68
N THR A 5 3.20 -25.13 12.84
CA THR A 5 3.16 -24.19 13.97
C THR A 5 4.53 -23.95 14.60
N GLU A 6 5.38 -24.97 14.68
CA GLU A 6 6.76 -24.83 15.20
C GLU A 6 7.61 -23.98 14.24
N ILE A 7 7.46 -24.21 12.93
CA ILE A 7 8.12 -23.38 11.91
C ILE A 7 7.63 -21.93 11.98
N GLN A 8 6.32 -21.72 12.11
CA GLN A 8 5.77 -20.37 12.28
C GLN A 8 6.31 -19.69 13.54
N THR A 9 6.49 -20.43 14.64
CA THR A 9 7.03 -19.85 15.87
C THR A 9 8.48 -19.41 15.68
N ALA A 10 9.31 -20.20 15.01
CA ALA A 10 10.69 -19.82 14.67
C ALA A 10 10.75 -18.60 13.74
N LEU A 11 9.87 -18.51 12.74
CA LEU A 11 9.82 -17.39 11.81
C LEU A 11 9.37 -16.07 12.46
N LYS A 12 8.66 -16.10 13.60
CA LYS A 12 8.28 -14.88 14.35
C LYS A 12 9.48 -14.17 14.96
N GLU A 13 10.60 -14.86 15.17
CA GLU A 13 11.83 -14.24 15.69
C GLU A 13 12.59 -13.45 14.62
N VAL A 14 12.31 -13.72 13.34
CA VAL A 14 13.01 -13.09 12.22
C VAL A 14 12.39 -11.73 11.92
N LYS A 15 13.16 -10.67 12.20
CA LYS A 15 12.76 -9.28 11.93
C LYS A 15 13.13 -8.85 10.52
N TYR A 16 12.28 -8.02 9.94
CA TYR A 16 12.63 -7.38 8.67
C TYR A 16 13.74 -6.33 8.90
N PRO A 17 14.84 -6.33 8.10
CA PRO A 17 15.93 -5.36 8.26
C PRO A 17 15.44 -3.90 8.23
N GLY A 18 15.75 -3.14 9.28
CA GLY A 18 15.32 -1.73 9.42
C GLY A 18 13.94 -1.52 10.04
N PHE A 19 13.21 -2.59 10.39
CA PHE A 19 11.90 -2.53 11.04
C PHE A 19 11.88 -3.36 12.32
N SER A 20 10.96 -3.02 13.23
CA SER A 20 10.78 -3.73 14.50
C SER A 20 9.87 -4.96 14.41
N ARG A 21 9.12 -5.09 13.31
CA ARG A 21 8.10 -6.13 13.08
C ARG A 21 8.69 -7.35 12.35
N ASP A 22 8.18 -8.54 12.67
CA ASP A 22 8.65 -9.82 12.13
C ASP A 22 8.06 -10.15 10.75
N ILE A 23 8.74 -11.05 10.02
CA ILE A 23 8.39 -11.39 8.63
C ILE A 23 7.03 -12.09 8.48
N LEU A 24 6.55 -12.79 9.52
CA LEU A 24 5.22 -13.39 9.51
C LEU A 24 4.14 -12.32 9.69
N SER A 25 4.33 -11.44 10.68
CA SER A 25 3.42 -10.34 10.92
C SER A 25 3.40 -9.33 9.75
N PHE A 26 4.49 -9.22 8.98
CA PHE A 26 4.55 -8.45 7.74
C PHE A 26 3.83 -9.12 6.56
N GLY A 27 3.40 -10.38 6.67
CA GLY A 27 2.72 -11.11 5.60
C GLY A 27 3.62 -11.48 4.41
N LEU A 28 4.94 -11.59 4.63
CA LEU A 28 5.90 -11.89 3.55
C LEU A 28 5.92 -13.38 3.18
N ILE A 29 5.50 -14.24 4.11
CA ILE A 29 5.46 -15.69 3.91
C ILE A 29 4.24 -16.02 3.04
N LYS A 30 4.48 -16.59 1.85
CA LYS A 30 3.44 -17.03 0.92
C LYS A 30 2.96 -18.43 1.21
N SER A 31 3.88 -19.35 1.51
CA SER A 31 3.55 -20.71 1.87
C SER A 31 4.63 -21.32 2.76
N ILE A 32 4.21 -22.26 3.61
CA ILE A 32 5.07 -23.13 4.39
C ILE A 32 4.56 -24.55 4.14
N GLU A 33 5.36 -25.37 3.48
CA GLU A 33 5.04 -26.76 3.19
C GLU A 33 5.96 -27.65 4.03
N VAL A 34 5.38 -28.63 4.72
CA VAL A 34 6.11 -29.56 5.58
C VAL A 34 5.82 -30.98 5.11
N ALA A 35 6.84 -31.66 4.59
CA ALA A 35 6.78 -33.04 4.10
C ALA A 35 7.60 -33.93 5.05
N GLY A 36 6.95 -34.43 6.09
CA GLY A 36 7.62 -35.22 7.14
C GLY A 36 8.53 -34.35 8.00
N ASN A 37 9.82 -34.32 7.66
CA ASN A 37 10.84 -33.48 8.30
C ASN A 37 11.41 -32.42 7.35
N ASP A 38 11.10 -32.51 6.05
CA ASP A 38 11.57 -31.56 5.06
C ASP A 38 10.62 -30.36 5.01
N VAL A 39 11.17 -29.16 4.88
CA VAL A 39 10.44 -27.89 4.95
C VAL A 39 10.77 -27.04 3.73
N SER A 40 9.74 -26.60 3.01
CA SER A 40 9.86 -25.59 1.96
C SER A 40 9.12 -24.32 2.37
N ILE A 41 9.80 -23.18 2.26
CA ILE A 41 9.27 -21.87 2.64
C ILE A 41 9.37 -20.94 1.45
N SER A 42 8.24 -20.39 1.02
CA SER A 42 8.19 -19.37 -0.03
C SER A 42 7.96 -17.99 0.57
N ILE A 43 8.84 -17.05 0.26
CA ILE A 43 8.82 -15.69 0.80
C ILE A 43 8.84 -14.69 -0.35
N ALA A 44 7.88 -13.78 -0.37
CA ALA A 44 7.84 -12.70 -1.34
C ALA A 44 8.23 -11.38 -0.67
N VAL A 45 9.21 -10.69 -1.23
CA VAL A 45 9.68 -9.40 -0.73
C VAL A 45 9.75 -8.39 -1.86
N THR A 46 9.25 -7.18 -1.59
CA THR A 46 9.30 -6.07 -2.54
C THR A 46 10.31 -5.05 -2.04
N THR A 47 11.50 -5.03 -2.63
CA THR A 47 12.60 -4.14 -2.18
C THR A 47 13.52 -3.77 -3.34
N ALA A 48 13.99 -2.52 -3.35
CA ALA A 48 14.98 -2.03 -4.30
C ALA A 48 16.42 -2.36 -3.87
N ASP A 49 16.60 -2.73 -2.60
CA ASP A 49 17.90 -3.10 -2.03
C ASP A 49 18.11 -4.62 -2.15
N PRO A 50 19.10 -5.08 -2.95
CA PRO A 50 19.40 -6.50 -3.12
C PRO A 50 20.00 -7.16 -1.88
N ALA A 51 20.50 -6.39 -0.90
CA ALA A 51 21.03 -6.95 0.35
C ALA A 51 19.92 -7.46 1.28
N ILE A 52 18.69 -6.95 1.15
CA ILE A 52 17.57 -7.30 2.02
C ILE A 52 17.12 -8.76 1.80
N PRO A 53 16.84 -9.23 0.57
CA PRO A 53 16.45 -10.63 0.33
C PRO A 53 17.53 -11.63 0.76
N GLU A 54 18.81 -11.32 0.55
CA GLU A 54 19.94 -12.18 0.96
C GLU A 54 20.01 -12.30 2.48
N LYS A 55 19.95 -11.17 3.19
CA LYS A 55 19.94 -11.14 4.65
C LYS A 55 18.73 -11.87 5.22
N LEU A 56 17.55 -11.65 4.64
CA LEU A 56 16.31 -12.30 5.11
C LEU A 56 16.37 -13.82 4.93
N LYS A 57 16.91 -14.29 3.80
CA LYS A 57 17.13 -15.72 3.55
C LYS A 57 18.04 -16.33 4.61
N SER A 58 19.18 -15.68 4.88
CA SER A 58 20.13 -16.14 5.91
C SER A 58 19.51 -16.15 7.31
N ASP A 59 18.75 -15.11 7.67
CA ASP A 59 18.11 -15.01 8.98
C ASP A 59 17.02 -16.08 9.16
N VAL A 60 16.28 -16.41 8.10
CA VAL A 60 15.28 -17.50 8.08
C VAL A 60 15.95 -18.86 8.22
N GLU A 61 17.00 -19.13 7.45
CA GLU A 61 17.75 -20.39 7.55
C GLU A 61 18.34 -20.58 8.96
N ALA A 62 18.86 -19.51 9.56
CA ALA A 62 19.40 -19.54 10.93
C ALA A 62 18.33 -19.73 12.01
N ALA A 63 17.11 -19.22 11.80
CA ALA A 63 16.01 -19.42 12.74
C ALA A 63 15.42 -20.83 12.63
N VAL A 64 15.18 -21.31 11.42
CA VAL A 64 14.51 -22.59 11.18
C VAL A 64 15.44 -23.78 11.45
N SER A 65 16.75 -23.64 11.25
CA SER A 65 17.75 -24.68 11.60
C SER A 65 17.81 -25.02 13.09
N LYS A 66 17.30 -24.16 13.97
CA LYS A 66 17.20 -24.42 15.42
C LYS A 66 16.01 -25.31 15.78
N VAL A 67 15.09 -25.58 14.85
CA VAL A 67 13.91 -26.39 15.10
C VAL A 67 14.31 -27.87 15.16
N PRO A 68 14.06 -28.58 16.29
CA PRO A 68 14.44 -29.98 16.44
C PRO A 68 13.71 -30.87 15.42
N GLY A 69 14.45 -31.75 14.74
CA GLY A 69 13.88 -32.69 13.78
C GLY A 69 13.76 -32.19 12.35
N LEU A 70 14.34 -31.02 12.04
CA LEU A 70 14.45 -30.50 10.67
C LEU A 70 15.30 -31.45 9.81
N GLY A 71 14.76 -31.84 8.66
CA GLY A 71 15.46 -32.53 7.58
C GLY A 71 16.05 -31.50 6.62
N LYS A 72 15.61 -31.55 5.36
CA LYS A 72 16.02 -30.61 4.32
C LYS A 72 15.20 -29.32 4.41
N LEU A 73 15.88 -28.16 4.37
CA LEU A 73 15.26 -26.84 4.30
C LEU A 73 15.48 -26.23 2.91
N GLU A 74 14.40 -25.85 2.25
CA GLU A 74 14.44 -25.05 1.01
C GLU A 74 13.73 -23.72 1.22
N VAL A 75 14.47 -22.62 1.03
CA VAL A 75 13.92 -21.26 1.12
C VAL A 75 13.90 -20.63 -0.27
N HIS A 76 12.69 -20.45 -0.80
CA HIS A 76 12.44 -19.79 -2.07
C HIS A 76 12.15 -18.30 -1.85
N MET A 77 13.14 -17.46 -2.20
CA MET A 77 12.99 -16.01 -2.16
C MET A 77 12.50 -15.49 -3.51
N HIS A 78 11.31 -14.91 -3.51
CA HIS A 78 10.77 -14.13 -4.61
C HIS A 78 10.96 -12.64 -4.32
N ALA A 79 12.16 -12.14 -4.65
CA ALA A 79 12.42 -10.71 -4.61
C ALA A 79 11.85 -10.06 -5.88
N THR A 80 10.94 -9.10 -5.69
CA THR A 80 10.55 -8.20 -6.76
C THR A 80 11.11 -6.83 -6.43
N ALA A 81 11.77 -6.20 -7.41
CA ALA A 81 11.97 -4.76 -7.30
C ALA A 81 10.57 -4.12 -7.21
N PRO A 82 10.34 -3.11 -6.36
CA PRO A 82 9.14 -2.32 -6.43
C PRO A 82 9.04 -1.82 -7.87
N LYS A 83 8.12 -2.40 -8.65
CA LYS A 83 7.64 -1.77 -9.88
C LYS A 83 7.07 -0.47 -9.38
N GLY A 84 7.76 0.64 -9.65
CA GLY A 84 7.57 1.91 -8.96
C GLY A 84 6.12 2.12 -8.57
N MET A 85 5.81 1.90 -7.30
CA MET A 85 4.75 2.67 -6.68
C MET A 85 5.15 4.12 -6.94
N PRO A 86 4.28 4.96 -7.53
CA PRO A 86 4.60 6.36 -7.76
C PRO A 86 4.77 7.03 -6.40
N GLY A 87 6.00 7.00 -5.90
CA GLY A 87 6.31 7.21 -4.50
C GLY A 87 7.78 7.52 -4.26
N GLN A 88 8.46 8.09 -5.26
CA GLN A 88 9.49 9.09 -5.04
C GLN A 88 9.29 10.17 -6.10
N VAL A 89 8.60 11.24 -5.72
CA VAL A 89 8.73 12.54 -6.38
C VAL A 89 10.14 13.06 -6.08
N ALA A 90 11.14 12.40 -6.65
CA ALA A 90 12.33 13.09 -7.08
C ALA A 90 11.89 13.95 -8.25
N ALA A 91 11.99 15.27 -8.06
CA ALA A 91 11.74 16.24 -9.10
C ALA A 91 12.57 15.91 -10.35
N LYS A 92 11.94 15.22 -11.30
CA LYS A 92 12.34 15.22 -12.71
C LYS A 92 11.14 15.66 -13.51
N SER A 93 11.09 16.96 -13.73
CA SER A 93 10.46 17.54 -14.91
C SER A 93 11.01 16.82 -16.14
N THR A 94 10.19 15.96 -16.75
CA THR A 94 10.08 15.69 -18.20
C THR A 94 9.26 14.41 -18.40
N GLY A 95 8.04 14.57 -18.94
CA GLY A 95 7.37 13.59 -19.81
C GLY A 95 6.97 12.24 -19.21
N GLY A 96 5.66 12.08 -18.96
CA GLY A 96 5.01 10.77 -18.97
C GLY A 96 4.71 10.18 -17.59
N ALA A 97 3.84 10.81 -16.82
CA ALA A 97 3.03 10.07 -15.86
C ALA A 97 2.03 9.22 -16.65
N ALA A 98 2.30 7.92 -16.78
CA ALA A 98 1.29 6.96 -17.15
C ALA A 98 0.27 6.90 -15.99
N GLY A 99 -0.78 7.70 -16.12
CA GLY A 99 -1.80 7.89 -15.10
C GLY A 99 -2.18 9.36 -15.05
N VAL A 100 -3.40 9.65 -15.50
CA VAL A 100 -3.96 10.97 -15.81
C VAL A 100 -3.68 11.40 -17.26
N ASN A 101 -4.54 10.94 -18.16
CA ASN A 101 -4.58 11.21 -19.60
C ASN A 101 -4.51 12.71 -19.94
N GLY A 102 -3.34 13.35 -19.97
CA GLY A 102 -3.10 14.71 -20.52
C GLY A 102 -3.98 15.87 -20.00
N THR A 103 -4.93 15.60 -19.10
CA THR A 103 -6.04 16.50 -18.74
C THR A 103 -5.72 17.27 -17.47
N VAL A 104 -4.85 16.72 -16.61
CA VAL A 104 -4.39 17.39 -15.39
C VAL A 104 -3.07 18.08 -15.64
N ARG A 105 -3.06 19.40 -15.46
CA ARG A 105 -1.88 20.24 -15.66
C ARG A 105 -0.92 20.21 -14.48
N HIS A 106 -1.45 20.03 -13.26
CA HIS A 106 -0.68 20.12 -12.03
C HIS A 106 -1.13 19.03 -11.05
N ILE A 107 -0.15 18.36 -10.43
CA ILE A 107 -0.39 17.32 -9.42
C ILE A 107 0.29 17.77 -8.13
N ILE A 108 -0.46 17.81 -7.03
CA ILE A 108 0.05 18.14 -5.70
C ILE A 108 -0.10 16.89 -4.83
N ALA A 109 1.03 16.28 -4.47
CA ALA A 109 1.05 15.12 -3.59
C ALA A 109 1.04 15.57 -2.12
N ILE A 110 0.08 15.06 -1.34
CA ILE A 110 -0.03 15.32 0.10
C ILE A 110 0.14 13.98 0.83
N ALA A 111 1.24 13.86 1.57
CA ALA A 111 1.60 12.63 2.27
C ALA A 111 1.87 12.89 3.75
N SER A 112 1.71 11.87 4.58
CA SER A 112 2.12 11.87 5.98
C SER A 112 2.90 10.60 6.29
N GLY A 113 3.96 10.72 7.10
CA GLY A 113 4.70 9.56 7.63
C GLY A 113 4.08 8.92 8.88
N LYS A 114 2.98 9.47 9.42
CA LYS A 114 2.30 8.99 10.64
C LYS A 114 0.78 9.14 10.55
N GLY A 115 0.02 8.24 11.20
CA GLY A 115 -1.43 8.37 11.33
C GLY A 115 -1.83 9.56 12.22
N GLY A 116 -2.97 10.19 11.93
CA GLY A 116 -3.57 11.22 12.80
C GLY A 116 -2.97 12.63 12.75
N VAL A 117 -2.02 12.92 11.85
CA VAL A 117 -1.42 14.28 11.74
C VAL A 117 -2.26 15.31 10.99
N GLY A 118 -3.48 14.93 10.56
CA GLY A 118 -4.36 15.82 9.80
C GLY A 118 -4.12 15.84 8.28
N LYS A 119 -3.52 14.80 7.68
CA LYS A 119 -3.33 14.68 6.21
C LYS A 119 -4.62 14.97 5.44
N SER A 120 -5.68 14.23 5.74
CA SER A 120 -6.97 14.35 5.04
C SER A 120 -7.63 15.70 5.33
N THR A 121 -7.50 16.18 6.58
CA THR A 121 -7.97 17.52 6.97
C THR A 121 -7.36 18.62 6.13
N PHE A 122 -6.03 18.60 5.98
CA PHE A 122 -5.32 19.55 5.15
C PHE A 122 -5.71 19.40 3.67
N ALA A 123 -5.70 18.16 3.15
CA ALA A 123 -6.00 17.89 1.75
C ALA A 123 -7.40 18.38 1.33
N VAL A 124 -8.43 18.08 2.13
CA VAL A 124 -9.81 18.50 1.85
C VAL A 124 -9.94 20.02 1.89
N ASN A 125 -9.45 20.68 2.94
CA ASN A 125 -9.56 22.14 3.06
C ASN A 125 -8.77 22.87 1.98
N PHE A 126 -7.57 22.36 1.66
CA PHE A 126 -6.73 22.91 0.60
C PHE A 126 -7.40 22.77 -0.77
N ALA A 127 -7.99 21.60 -1.07
CA ALA A 127 -8.74 21.38 -2.30
C ALA A 127 -9.95 22.32 -2.40
N CYS A 128 -10.77 22.44 -1.35
CA CYS A 128 -11.91 23.35 -1.33
C CYS A 128 -11.49 24.82 -1.53
N ALA A 129 -10.39 25.25 -0.93
CA ALA A 129 -9.86 26.60 -1.11
C ALA A 129 -9.41 26.85 -2.56
N LEU A 130 -8.74 25.87 -3.18
CA LEU A 130 -8.35 25.93 -4.60
C LEU A 130 -9.56 25.94 -5.52
N ALA A 131 -10.58 25.12 -5.25
CA ALA A 131 -11.80 25.07 -6.05
C ALA A 131 -12.54 26.41 -6.02
N LYS A 132 -12.67 27.02 -4.84
CA LYS A 132 -13.26 28.36 -4.69
C LYS A 132 -12.48 29.41 -5.47
N LYS A 133 -11.14 29.38 -5.42
CA LYS A 133 -10.30 30.31 -6.19
C LYS A 133 -10.38 30.07 -7.69
N ALA A 134 -10.47 28.81 -8.13
CA ALA A 134 -10.65 28.47 -9.53
C ALA A 134 -12.01 28.97 -10.04
N GLU A 135 -13.07 28.82 -9.25
CA GLU A 135 -14.41 29.33 -9.57
C GLU A 135 -14.43 30.87 -9.71
N GLU A 136 -13.78 31.60 -8.80
CA GLU A 136 -13.61 33.06 -8.89
C GLU A 136 -12.92 33.50 -10.20
N LEU A 137 -12.06 32.65 -10.76
CA LEU A 137 -11.38 32.86 -12.04
C LEU A 137 -12.16 32.32 -13.25
N GLY A 138 -13.39 31.84 -13.05
CA GLY A 138 -14.26 31.29 -14.10
C GLY A 138 -13.89 29.85 -14.52
N LEU A 139 -13.00 29.18 -13.79
CA LEU A 139 -12.55 27.82 -14.06
C LEU A 139 -13.40 26.81 -13.28
N LYS A 140 -14.47 26.32 -13.91
CA LYS A 140 -15.35 25.31 -13.30
C LYS A 140 -14.70 23.93 -13.29
N GLN A 141 -14.87 23.21 -12.17
CA GLN A 141 -14.42 21.81 -11.99
C GLN A 141 -12.93 21.58 -12.32
N ALA A 142 -12.09 22.59 -12.11
CA ALA A 142 -10.66 22.52 -12.42
C ALA A 142 -9.84 21.76 -11.37
N VAL A 143 -10.44 21.44 -10.23
CA VAL A 143 -9.77 20.83 -9.08
C VAL A 143 -10.38 19.47 -8.78
N GLY A 144 -9.52 18.47 -8.67
CA GLY A 144 -9.86 17.12 -8.24
C GLY A 144 -9.16 16.76 -6.93
N LEU A 145 -9.80 15.91 -6.13
CA LEU A 145 -9.24 15.30 -4.93
C LEU A 145 -9.28 13.78 -5.07
N LEU A 146 -8.10 13.16 -5.00
CA LEU A 146 -7.95 11.70 -5.00
C LEU A 146 -7.39 11.24 -3.66
N ASP A 147 -8.12 10.38 -2.97
CA ASP A 147 -7.74 9.77 -1.70
C ASP A 147 -7.47 8.27 -1.88
N CYS A 148 -6.21 7.89 -1.65
CA CYS A 148 -5.75 6.51 -1.76
C CYS A 148 -5.49 5.87 -0.37
N ASP A 149 -6.05 6.45 0.70
CA ASP A 149 -5.90 5.90 2.06
C ASP A 149 -6.79 4.67 2.25
N ILE A 150 -6.20 3.52 2.58
CA ILE A 150 -6.91 2.25 2.72
C ILE A 150 -7.44 2.05 4.15
N TYR A 151 -6.68 2.50 5.16
CA TYR A 151 -6.95 2.17 6.57
C TYR A 151 -7.71 3.27 7.32
N GLY A 152 -7.91 4.43 6.68
CA GLY A 152 -8.67 5.53 7.25
C GLY A 152 -9.13 6.55 6.21
N PRO A 153 -9.90 6.11 5.18
CA PRO A 153 -10.43 7.02 4.17
C PRO A 153 -11.45 7.97 4.81
N SER A 154 -10.93 9.09 5.32
CA SER A 154 -11.70 10.10 6.05
C SER A 154 -12.32 11.15 5.12
N VAL A 155 -11.92 11.15 3.84
CA VAL A 155 -12.39 12.14 2.86
C VAL A 155 -13.90 12.07 2.60
N PRO A 156 -14.53 10.89 2.39
CA PRO A 156 -15.99 10.79 2.24
C PRO A 156 -16.72 11.40 3.44
N LEU A 157 -16.32 11.02 4.65
CA LEU A 157 -16.89 11.51 5.90
C LEU A 157 -16.72 13.03 6.04
N MET A 158 -15.52 13.55 5.77
CA MET A 158 -15.22 14.99 5.88
C MET A 158 -16.01 15.84 4.89
N LEU A 159 -16.32 15.29 3.72
CA LEU A 159 -17.14 15.94 2.71
C LEU A 159 -18.64 15.67 2.91
N GLY A 160 -19.03 14.76 3.81
CA GLY A 160 -20.44 14.37 4.00
C GLY A 160 -21.02 13.58 2.83
N ILE A 161 -20.18 12.88 2.07
CA ILE A 161 -20.58 12.09 0.90
C ILE A 161 -20.84 10.65 1.34
N ASN A 162 -22.07 10.19 1.14
CA ASN A 162 -22.50 8.80 1.43
C ASN A 162 -22.88 8.04 0.14
N GLU A 163 -22.49 8.58 -1.01
CA GLU A 163 -22.79 8.01 -2.32
C GLU A 163 -21.61 7.17 -2.83
N ARG A 164 -21.91 6.24 -3.73
CA ARG A 164 -20.89 5.47 -4.45
C ARG A 164 -20.72 6.01 -5.87
N PRO A 165 -19.49 6.10 -6.38
CA PRO A 165 -19.24 6.49 -7.77
C PRO A 165 -19.89 5.50 -8.72
N ASN A 166 -20.48 6.03 -9.79
CA ASN A 166 -21.01 5.18 -10.87
C ASN A 166 -19.87 4.61 -11.71
N ILE A 167 -20.11 3.48 -12.35
CA ILE A 167 -19.16 2.84 -13.27
C ILE A 167 -19.67 3.07 -14.69
N ASP A 168 -18.81 3.64 -15.55
CA ASP A 168 -19.07 3.75 -16.98
C ASP A 168 -18.03 2.92 -17.74
N GLY A 169 -18.46 1.75 -18.23
CA GLY A 169 -17.56 0.76 -18.84
C GLY A 169 -16.51 0.26 -17.85
N HIS A 170 -15.26 0.71 -18.01
CA HIS A 170 -14.13 0.38 -17.15
C HIS A 170 -13.70 1.55 -16.24
N ASP A 171 -14.35 2.70 -16.35
CA ASP A 171 -13.98 3.92 -15.63
C ASP A 171 -14.92 4.18 -14.44
N LEU A 172 -14.33 4.59 -13.31
CA LEU A 172 -15.06 5.09 -12.15
C LEU A 172 -15.30 6.59 -12.32
N ILE A 173 -16.57 7.00 -12.28
CA ILE A 173 -16.96 8.39 -12.41
C ILE A 173 -16.81 9.10 -11.06
N PRO A 174 -15.93 10.12 -10.93
CA PRO A 174 -15.77 10.86 -9.68
C PRO A 174 -17.07 11.54 -9.23
N LEU A 175 -17.28 11.56 -7.92
CA LEU A 175 -18.39 12.28 -7.31
C LEU A 175 -18.09 13.78 -7.30
N GLU A 176 -19.12 14.61 -7.41
CA GLU A 176 -18.96 16.06 -7.38
C GLU A 176 -19.46 16.65 -6.06
N HIS A 177 -18.58 17.36 -5.35
CA HIS A 177 -18.99 18.08 -4.14
C HIS A 177 -18.11 19.31 -3.87
N PHE A 178 -18.68 20.39 -3.34
CA PHE A 178 -17.99 21.67 -3.12
C PHE A 178 -17.16 22.17 -4.33
N GLY A 179 -17.63 21.92 -5.56
CA GLY A 179 -16.92 22.28 -6.79
C GLY A 179 -15.71 21.39 -7.13
N LEU A 180 -15.51 20.30 -6.38
CA LEU A 180 -14.46 19.30 -6.57
C LEU A 180 -14.99 18.07 -7.30
N LYS A 181 -14.13 17.45 -8.11
CA LYS A 181 -14.27 16.04 -8.48
C LYS A 181 -13.52 15.18 -7.48
N VAL A 182 -14.20 14.25 -6.83
CA VAL A 182 -13.68 13.50 -5.70
C VAL A 182 -13.70 12.01 -5.98
N MET A 183 -12.55 11.37 -5.75
CA MET A 183 -12.40 9.92 -5.71
C MET A 183 -11.72 9.54 -4.39
N SER A 184 -12.24 8.53 -3.71
CA SER A 184 -11.66 7.97 -2.49
C SER A 184 -11.85 6.47 -2.46
N MET A 185 -10.86 5.75 -1.92
CA MET A 185 -11.03 4.32 -1.58
C MET A 185 -12.20 4.10 -0.62
N GLY A 186 -12.53 5.07 0.23
CA GLY A 186 -13.67 4.97 1.15
C GLY A 186 -15.04 4.92 0.47
N PHE A 187 -15.15 5.23 -0.83
CA PHE A 187 -16.40 5.00 -1.57
C PHE A 187 -16.58 3.55 -2.02
N LEU A 188 -15.49 2.78 -2.06
CA LEU A 188 -15.45 1.43 -2.64
C LEU A 188 -15.35 0.34 -1.58
N VAL A 189 -15.07 0.72 -0.33
CA VAL A 189 -14.90 -0.18 0.80
C VAL A 189 -16.09 -0.01 1.73
N ASP A 190 -16.79 -1.10 2.02
CA ASP A 190 -17.82 -1.14 3.06
C ASP A 190 -17.17 -1.11 4.46
N ASP A 191 -17.78 -0.37 5.40
CA ASP A 191 -17.26 -0.16 6.76
C ASP A 191 -16.92 -1.48 7.50
N ASP A 192 -17.59 -2.59 7.14
CA ASP A 192 -17.43 -3.91 7.75
C ASP A 192 -16.63 -4.92 6.91
N THR A 193 -16.10 -4.53 5.74
CA THR A 193 -15.37 -5.46 4.87
C THR A 193 -13.87 -5.36 5.07
N PRO A 194 -13.19 -6.45 5.50
CA PRO A 194 -11.74 -6.46 5.58
C PRO A 194 -11.13 -6.27 4.19
N VAL A 195 -10.28 -5.25 4.06
CA VAL A 195 -9.49 -5.01 2.85
C VAL A 195 -8.23 -5.90 2.91
N VAL A 196 -8.10 -6.84 1.97
CA VAL A 196 -7.01 -7.84 1.90
C VAL A 196 -6.01 -7.49 0.79
#